data_AF-A0A1H6DJI5-F1
#
_entry.id   AF-A0A1H6DJI5-F1
#
_cell.length_a   1.000
_cell.length_b   1.000
_cell.length_c   1.000
_cell.angle_alpha   90.00
_cell.angle_beta   90.00
_cell.angle_gamma   90.00
#
_symmetry.space_group_name_H-M   'P 1'
#
loop_
_entity.id
_entity.type
_entity.pdbx_description
1 polymer ?
#
loop_
_entity_poly.entity_id
_entity_poly.type
_entity_poly.pdbx_seq_one_letter_code
_entity_poly.pdbx_strand_id
1 'polypeptide(L)'
;MADWAARKSIGDQHEQRVMEELRARGWEVHPFGQGAYPTAIQAALQATNSPLRHLPDVIAARGTTVVTIDAKTSMCSRASGRYAISTKCLLAGLQFTGLNAPVPLYYVFGDLTVLTPADVMHHSGYGQLHSSGSYYLVSTRQAYRFDDLFGQPVEVGHLSATHSLRQAAS
;
A
#
# COMPACT_ATOMS: atom_id res chain seq x y z
N MET A 1 0.37 -2.23 -26.80
CA MET A 1 -0.64 -1.35 -26.15
C MET A 1 -1.60 -2.09 -25.23
N ALA A 2 -2.00 -3.33 -25.52
CA ALA A 2 -2.85 -4.14 -24.64
C ALA A 2 -2.24 -4.44 -23.24
N ASP A 3 -0.91 -4.48 -23.13
CA ASP A 3 -0.20 -4.84 -21.88
C ASP A 3 -0.28 -3.74 -20.79
N TRP A 4 -0.16 -2.45 -21.15
CA TRP A 4 -0.18 -1.37 -20.15
C TRP A 4 -1.57 -1.14 -19.56
N ALA A 5 -2.62 -1.12 -20.39
CA ALA A 5 -3.99 -0.93 -19.92
C ALA A 5 -4.44 -2.10 -19.01
N ALA A 6 -4.08 -3.33 -19.38
CA ALA A 6 -4.33 -4.50 -18.54
C ALA A 6 -3.58 -4.42 -17.20
N ARG A 7 -2.28 -4.07 -17.23
CA ARG A 7 -1.47 -3.90 -16.01
C ARG A 7 -1.98 -2.79 -15.11
N LYS A 8 -2.44 -1.67 -15.69
CA LYS A 8 -3.07 -0.58 -14.94
C LYS A 8 -4.36 -1.04 -14.27
N SER A 9 -5.22 -1.75 -15.00
CA SER A 9 -6.47 -2.27 -14.43
C SER A 9 -6.22 -3.25 -13.27
N ILE A 10 -5.21 -4.12 -13.38
CA ILE A 10 -4.80 -5.01 -12.27
C ILE A 10 -4.25 -4.19 -11.09
N GLY A 11 -3.49 -3.13 -11.40
CA GLY A 11 -3.11 -2.02 -10.50
C GLY A 11 -4.25 -1.54 -9.64
N ASP A 12 -5.21 -0.89 -10.32
CA ASP A 12 -6.35 -0.22 -9.73
C ASP A 12 -7.24 -1.21 -8.93
N GLN A 13 -7.43 -2.45 -9.43
CA GLN A 13 -8.19 -3.48 -8.73
C GLN A 13 -7.56 -3.90 -7.40
N HIS A 14 -6.22 -4.01 -7.33
CA HIS A 14 -5.56 -4.35 -6.08
C HIS A 14 -5.58 -3.19 -5.09
N GLU A 15 -5.38 -1.96 -5.54
CA GLU A 15 -5.52 -0.77 -4.68
C GLU A 15 -6.91 -0.75 -4.04
N GLN A 16 -7.95 -0.96 -4.86
CA GLN A 16 -9.33 -1.06 -4.38
C GLN A 16 -9.51 -2.18 -3.36
N ARG A 17 -8.98 -3.38 -3.64
CA ARG A 17 -9.02 -4.51 -2.72
C ARG A 17 -8.35 -4.17 -1.38
N VAL A 18 -7.16 -3.56 -1.41
CA VAL A 18 -6.44 -3.17 -0.18
C VAL A 18 -7.27 -2.18 0.64
N MET A 19 -7.89 -1.19 -0.01
CA MET A 19 -8.76 -0.26 0.68
C MET A 19 -9.98 -0.95 1.32
N GLU A 20 -10.59 -1.91 0.63
CA GLU A 20 -11.71 -2.71 1.16
C GLU A 20 -11.29 -3.56 2.36
N GLU A 21 -10.13 -4.21 2.30
CA GLU A 21 -9.59 -5.01 3.40
C GLU A 21 -9.29 -4.14 4.64
N LEU A 22 -8.76 -2.94 4.46
CA LEU A 22 -8.59 -1.97 5.55
C LEU A 22 -9.93 -1.56 6.17
N ARG A 23 -10.92 -1.21 5.34
CA ARG A 23 -12.26 -0.83 5.81
C ARG A 23 -12.92 -1.96 6.60
N ALA A 24 -12.79 -3.20 6.13
CA ALA A 24 -13.29 -4.38 6.83
C ALA A 24 -12.66 -4.56 8.23
N ARG A 25 -11.46 -3.99 8.48
CA ARG A 25 -10.74 -4.01 9.76
C ARG A 25 -10.93 -2.72 10.58
N GLY A 26 -11.93 -1.93 10.23
CA GLY A 26 -12.32 -0.72 10.96
C GLY A 26 -11.41 0.49 10.72
N TRP A 27 -10.66 0.50 9.62
CA TRP A 27 -9.91 1.69 9.21
C TRP A 27 -10.78 2.63 8.37
N GLU A 28 -10.63 3.93 8.60
CA GLU A 28 -11.06 4.95 7.66
C GLU A 28 -9.99 5.08 6.57
N VAL A 29 -10.40 5.09 5.29
CA VAL A 29 -9.49 4.91 4.16
C VAL A 29 -9.79 5.89 3.04
N HIS A 30 -8.77 6.60 2.58
CA HIS A 30 -8.88 7.55 1.48
C HIS A 30 -7.78 7.30 0.41
N PRO A 31 -8.11 7.39 -0.89
CA PRO A 31 -7.09 7.41 -1.95
C PRO A 31 -6.10 8.56 -1.75
N PHE A 32 -4.82 8.31 -1.97
CA PHE A 32 -3.75 9.26 -1.76
C PHE A 32 -2.77 9.27 -2.95
N GLY A 33 -1.90 10.27 -2.97
CA GLY A 33 -0.83 10.35 -3.97
C GLY A 33 -1.31 10.50 -5.41
N GLN A 34 -0.53 9.96 -6.34
CA GLN A 34 -0.65 10.29 -7.76
C GLN A 34 -1.97 9.79 -8.38
N GLY A 35 -2.45 8.61 -7.98
CA GLY A 35 -3.70 8.03 -8.49
C GLY A 35 -4.93 8.89 -8.17
N ALA A 36 -4.91 9.59 -7.04
CA ALA A 36 -6.01 10.44 -6.59
C ALA A 36 -6.05 11.82 -7.29
N TYR A 37 -4.96 12.26 -7.93
CA TYR A 37 -4.93 13.56 -8.59
C TYR A 37 -5.71 13.56 -9.92
N PRO A 38 -6.33 14.69 -10.31
CA PRO A 38 -6.84 14.87 -11.67
C PRO A 38 -5.76 14.64 -12.74
N THR A 39 -6.15 14.15 -13.93
CA THR A 39 -5.24 13.78 -15.03
C THR A 39 -4.24 14.88 -15.40
N ALA A 40 -4.66 16.15 -15.39
CA ALA A 40 -3.77 17.27 -15.70
C ALA A 40 -2.61 17.40 -14.69
N ILE A 41 -2.88 17.19 -13.40
CA ILE A 41 -1.86 17.22 -12.35
C ILE A 41 -0.95 15.99 -12.48
N GLN A 42 -1.52 14.82 -12.77
CA GLN A 42 -0.71 13.62 -13.02
C GLN A 42 0.29 13.83 -14.17
N ALA A 43 -0.17 14.41 -15.28
CA ALA A 43 0.67 14.71 -16.44
C ALA A 43 1.76 15.74 -16.12
N ALA A 44 1.41 16.80 -15.37
CA ALA A 44 2.38 17.81 -14.94
C ALA A 44 3.46 17.20 -14.04
N LEU A 45 3.07 16.38 -13.04
CA LEU A 45 4.01 15.73 -12.14
C LEU A 45 4.93 14.73 -12.87
N GLN A 46 4.43 14.04 -13.90
CA GLN A 46 5.25 13.13 -14.73
C GLN A 46 6.41 13.83 -15.44
N ALA A 47 6.27 15.14 -15.74
CA ALA A 47 7.32 15.95 -16.35
C ALA A 47 8.37 16.47 -15.34
N THR A 48 8.22 16.16 -14.05
CA THR A 48 9.12 16.61 -12.99
C THR A 48 9.83 15.43 -12.30
N ASN A 49 10.88 15.75 -11.55
CA ASN A 49 11.50 14.84 -10.59
C ASN A 49 10.97 15.07 -9.17
N SER A 50 9.79 15.69 -9.02
CA SER A 50 9.24 16.01 -7.70
C SER A 50 8.92 14.73 -6.91
N PRO A 51 9.26 14.67 -5.61
CA PRO A 51 8.85 13.57 -4.73
C PRO A 51 7.34 13.34 -4.68
N LEU A 52 6.53 14.37 -5.01
CA LEU A 52 5.07 14.26 -5.10
C LEU A 52 4.59 13.19 -6.09
N ARG A 53 5.43 12.82 -7.06
CA ARG A 53 5.16 11.73 -8.00
C ARG A 53 5.18 10.34 -7.33
N HIS A 54 5.82 10.23 -6.18
CA HIS A 54 6.05 8.96 -5.49
C HIS A 54 5.33 8.88 -4.15
N LEU A 55 4.29 9.70 -3.96
CA LEU A 55 3.44 9.59 -2.79
C LEU A 55 2.72 8.22 -2.76
N PRO A 56 2.49 7.65 -1.57
CA PRO A 56 1.74 6.42 -1.40
C PRO A 56 0.32 6.52 -1.99
N ASP A 57 -0.24 5.36 -2.36
CA ASP A 57 -1.54 5.26 -3.03
C ASP A 57 -2.72 5.44 -2.07
N VAL A 58 -2.52 5.15 -0.78
CA VAL A 58 -3.58 5.15 0.23
C VAL A 58 -3.09 5.77 1.53
N ILE A 59 -3.95 6.54 2.18
CA ILE A 59 -3.81 6.95 3.58
C ILE A 59 -4.98 6.36 4.38
N ALA A 60 -4.67 5.81 5.55
CA ALA A 60 -5.68 5.20 6.42
C ALA A 60 -5.47 5.59 7.88
N ALA A 61 -6.57 5.70 8.62
CA ALA A 61 -6.59 6.03 10.03
C ALA A 61 -7.46 5.08 10.84
N ARG A 62 -7.03 4.77 12.06
CA ARG A 62 -7.83 4.04 13.06
C ARG A 62 -7.47 4.54 14.45
N GLY A 63 -8.41 5.19 15.12
CA GLY A 63 -8.13 5.89 16.39
C GLY A 63 -7.09 6.99 16.18
N THR A 64 -6.00 6.94 16.94
CA THR A 64 -4.87 7.89 16.83
C THR A 64 -3.77 7.43 15.88
N THR A 65 -3.92 6.24 15.27
CA THR A 65 -2.93 5.68 14.35
C THR A 65 -3.25 6.10 12.92
N VAL A 66 -2.24 6.61 12.21
CA VAL A 66 -2.28 6.90 10.77
C VAL A 66 -1.20 6.08 10.08
N VAL A 67 -1.55 5.48 8.94
CA VAL A 67 -0.62 4.72 8.11
C VAL A 67 -0.77 5.15 6.65
N THR A 68 0.29 4.97 5.88
CA THR A 68 0.25 5.09 4.43
C THR A 68 0.59 3.77 3.78
N ILE A 69 -0.05 3.51 2.65
CA ILE A 69 0.04 2.24 1.94
C ILE A 69 0.29 2.50 0.47
N ASP A 70 1.17 1.70 -0.11
CA ASP A 70 1.44 1.66 -1.53
C ASP A 70 1.17 0.22 -2.02
N ALA A 71 0.22 0.10 -2.93
CA ALA A 71 -0.38 -1.16 -3.33
C ALA A 71 0.44 -1.79 -4.47
N LYS A 72 1.21 -2.83 -4.15
CA LYS A 72 2.12 -3.50 -5.09
C LYS A 72 1.47 -4.71 -5.74
N THR A 73 0.81 -4.47 -6.86
CA THR A 73 0.27 -5.53 -7.71
C THR A 73 1.37 -6.10 -8.60
N SER A 74 1.31 -7.40 -8.84
CA SER A 74 2.42 -8.17 -9.41
C SER A 74 2.90 -7.66 -10.77
N MET A 75 4.16 -7.20 -10.84
CA MET A 75 5.11 -7.84 -11.75
C MET A 75 5.82 -8.93 -10.94
N CYS A 76 5.22 -10.11 -10.83
CA CYS A 76 6.01 -11.27 -10.44
C CYS A 76 7.03 -11.50 -11.56
N SER A 77 8.31 -11.58 -11.24
CA SER A 77 9.29 -12.15 -12.17
C SER A 77 8.75 -13.51 -12.59
N ARG A 78 8.36 -13.64 -13.87
CA ARG A 78 7.71 -14.84 -14.42
C ARG A 78 8.55 -16.11 -14.18
N ALA A 79 9.86 -15.94 -14.00
CA ALA A 79 10.80 -17.01 -13.74
C ALA A 79 10.91 -17.42 -12.25
N SER A 80 10.60 -16.54 -11.29
CA SER A 80 10.90 -16.79 -9.87
C SER A 80 9.72 -16.62 -8.90
N GLY A 81 8.57 -16.14 -9.37
CA GLY A 81 7.40 -15.91 -8.51
C GLY A 81 7.63 -14.82 -7.45
N ARG A 82 8.60 -13.92 -7.65
CA ARG A 82 8.93 -12.80 -6.75
C ARG A 82 8.43 -11.47 -7.30
N TYR A 83 8.00 -10.56 -6.44
CA TYR A 83 7.57 -9.22 -6.83
C TYR A 83 8.76 -8.36 -7.26
N ALA A 84 8.68 -7.70 -8.41
CA ALA A 84 9.68 -6.73 -8.84
C ALA A 84 9.31 -5.32 -8.35
N ILE A 85 10.16 -4.74 -7.48
CA ILE A 85 10.05 -3.36 -7.02
C ILE A 85 11.19 -2.56 -7.65
N SER A 86 10.89 -1.48 -8.37
CA SER A 86 11.95 -0.65 -8.96
C SER A 86 12.79 0.02 -7.87
N THR A 87 14.10 0.15 -8.10
CA THR A 87 15.03 0.83 -7.17
C THR A 87 14.57 2.27 -6.89
N LYS A 88 14.03 2.96 -7.89
CA LYS A 88 13.50 4.33 -7.73
C LYS A 88 12.31 4.37 -6.76
N CYS A 89 11.39 3.43 -6.87
CA CYS A 89 10.23 3.33 -5.98
C CYS A 89 10.65 3.01 -4.54
N LEU A 90 11.59 2.09 -4.37
CA LEU A 90 12.15 1.77 -3.05
C LEU A 90 12.79 2.98 -2.39
N LEU A 91 13.67 3.68 -3.12
CA LEU A 91 14.35 4.88 -2.61
C LEU A 91 13.35 5.98 -2.25
N ALA A 92 12.33 6.20 -3.07
CA ALA A 92 11.28 7.16 -2.76
C ALA A 92 10.47 6.77 -1.50
N GLY A 93 10.18 5.48 -1.31
CA GLY A 93 9.51 4.98 -0.10
C GLY A 93 10.35 5.15 1.16
N LEU A 94 11.67 4.93 1.07
CA LEU A 94 12.62 5.18 2.17
C LEU A 94 12.67 6.67 2.52
N GLN A 95 12.77 7.55 1.51
CA GLN A 95 12.74 8.99 1.71
C GLN A 95 11.43 9.46 2.33
N PHE A 96 10.29 8.96 1.84
CA PHE A 96 8.97 9.27 2.39
C PHE A 96 8.90 8.90 3.89
N THR A 97 9.32 7.68 4.23
CA THR A 97 9.31 7.19 5.62
C THR A 97 10.21 8.05 6.51
N GLY A 98 11.40 8.41 6.04
CA GLY A 98 12.33 9.26 6.80
C GLY A 98 11.82 10.69 7.03
N LEU A 99 11.12 11.27 6.04
CA LEU A 99 10.62 12.64 6.13
C LEU A 99 9.30 12.78 6.89
N ASN A 100 8.50 11.71 6.97
CA ASN A 100 7.13 11.76 7.51
C ASN A 100 6.97 10.97 8.81
N ALA A 101 8.06 10.63 9.50
CA ALA A 101 7.99 10.02 10.82
C ALA A 101 7.12 10.87 11.76
N PRO A 102 6.18 10.26 12.53
CA PRO A 102 6.05 8.83 12.80
C PRO A 102 5.09 8.05 11.87
N VAL A 103 4.62 8.60 10.74
CA VAL A 103 3.67 7.93 9.85
C VAL A 103 4.38 6.86 8.99
N PRO A 104 4.09 5.56 9.18
CA PRO A 104 4.75 4.49 8.43
C PRO A 104 4.21 4.37 7.00
N LEU A 105 5.05 3.84 6.12
CA LEU A 105 4.69 3.37 4.78
C LEU A 105 4.79 1.85 4.70
N TYR A 106 3.71 1.22 4.24
CA TYR A 106 3.64 -0.21 3.98
C TYR A 106 3.43 -0.51 2.49
N TYR A 107 4.21 -1.45 1.95
CA TYR A 107 3.94 -2.10 0.68
C TYR A 107 3.02 -3.29 0.90
N VAL A 108 1.83 -3.27 0.29
CA VAL A 108 0.88 -4.38 0.36
C VAL A 108 0.84 -5.10 -0.97
N PHE A 109 1.25 -6.37 -0.97
CA PHE A 109 1.37 -7.19 -2.18
C PHE A 109 0.06 -7.85 -2.58
N GLY A 110 0.00 -8.39 -3.80
CA GLY A 110 -1.20 -9.05 -4.35
C GLY A 110 -1.78 -10.20 -3.51
N ASP A 111 -0.95 -10.84 -2.68
CA ASP A 111 -1.33 -11.89 -1.72
C ASP A 111 -1.71 -11.33 -0.33
N LEU A 112 -1.81 -10.00 -0.21
CA LEU A 112 -2.03 -9.23 1.03
C LEU A 112 -0.93 -9.36 2.07
N THR A 113 0.22 -9.94 1.74
CA THR A 113 1.38 -9.82 2.60
C THR A 113 1.93 -8.40 2.58
N VAL A 114 2.66 -8.02 3.63
CA VAL A 114 3.07 -6.65 3.88
C VAL A 114 4.54 -6.57 4.21
N LEU A 115 5.23 -5.59 3.62
CA LEU A 115 6.60 -5.21 3.97
C LEU A 115 6.71 -3.69 4.06
N THR A 116 7.67 -3.18 4.83
CA THR A 116 8.08 -1.78 4.78
C THR A 116 9.17 -1.57 3.71
N PRO A 117 9.43 -0.33 3.26
CA PRO A 117 10.58 -0.02 2.42
C PRO A 117 11.91 -0.47 3.06
N ALA A 118 12.04 -0.35 4.39
CA ALA A 118 13.23 -0.80 5.11
C ALA A 118 13.41 -2.32 5.04
N ASP A 119 12.33 -3.10 5.18
CA ASP A 119 12.38 -4.56 5.06
C ASP A 119 12.86 -4.99 3.66
N VAL A 120 12.37 -4.31 2.62
CA VAL A 120 12.78 -4.57 1.23
C VAL A 120 14.26 -4.25 1.01
N MET A 121 14.78 -3.18 1.63
CA MET A 121 16.18 -2.77 1.48
C MET A 121 17.16 -3.65 2.29
N HIS A 122 16.82 -3.96 3.54
CA HIS A 122 17.77 -4.58 4.48
C HIS A 122 17.76 -6.10 4.47
N HIS A 123 16.65 -6.74 4.12
CA HIS A 123 16.63 -8.20 4.14
C HIS A 123 17.20 -8.80 2.86
N SER A 124 18.52 -9.03 2.90
CA SER A 124 19.35 -9.79 1.96
C SER A 124 18.86 -11.22 1.64
N GLY A 125 17.75 -11.69 2.25
CA GLY A 125 17.06 -12.94 1.91
C GLY A 125 15.80 -12.80 1.04
N TYR A 126 15.25 -11.60 0.87
CA TYR A 126 13.97 -11.38 0.18
C TYR A 126 14.14 -10.60 -1.11
N GLY A 127 14.95 -9.53 -1.09
CA GLY A 127 15.23 -8.65 -2.23
C GLY A 127 16.53 -9.00 -2.93
N GLN A 128 16.49 -9.72 -4.04
CA GLN A 128 17.67 -9.83 -4.91
C GLN A 128 17.70 -8.65 -5.86
N LEU A 129 18.73 -7.82 -5.76
CA LEU A 129 18.97 -6.78 -6.77
C LEU A 129 19.14 -7.50 -8.12
N HIS A 130 18.26 -7.19 -9.06
CA HIS A 130 18.36 -7.70 -10.42
C HIS A 130 19.71 -7.28 -11.01
N SER A 131 20.30 -8.08 -11.91
CA SER A 131 21.62 -7.81 -12.49
C SER A 131 21.74 -6.44 -13.16
N SER A 132 20.62 -5.84 -13.58
CA SER A 132 20.56 -4.48 -14.14
C SER A 132 20.60 -3.35 -13.10
N GLY A 133 20.52 -3.65 -11.80
CA GLY A 133 20.42 -2.67 -10.72
C GLY A 133 19.09 -1.90 -10.64
N SER A 134 18.16 -2.17 -11.56
CA SER A 134 16.95 -1.35 -11.73
C SER A 134 15.77 -1.81 -10.87
N TYR A 135 15.82 -3.04 -10.35
CA TYR A 135 14.75 -3.66 -9.58
C TYR A 135 15.29 -4.52 -8.45
N TYR A 136 14.55 -4.58 -7.36
CA TYR A 136 14.65 -5.60 -6.32
C TYR A 136 13.60 -6.68 -6.59
N LEU A 137 14.01 -7.95 -6.59
CA LEU A 137 13.11 -9.09 -6.66
C LEU A 137 12.79 -9.56 -5.24
N VAL A 138 11.57 -9.30 -4.78
CA VAL A 138 11.09 -9.47 -3.41
C VAL A 138 10.27 -10.75 -3.26
N SER A 139 10.69 -11.64 -2.37
CA SER A 139 9.88 -12.76 -1.87
C SER A 139 8.91 -12.27 -0.79
N THR A 140 7.71 -12.83 -0.69
CA THR A 140 6.74 -12.54 0.39
C THR A 140 6.66 -13.63 1.46
N ARG A 141 7.48 -14.69 1.35
CA ARG A 141 7.37 -15.89 2.21
C ARG A 141 7.46 -15.65 3.71
N GLN A 142 8.17 -14.62 4.12
CA GLN A 142 8.31 -14.21 5.51
C GLN A 142 8.04 -12.71 5.66
N ALA A 143 7.16 -12.19 4.80
CA ALA A 143 6.52 -10.89 4.95
C ALA A 143 5.42 -10.99 6.02
N TYR A 144 5.04 -9.85 6.59
CA TYR A 144 3.97 -9.80 7.59
C TYR A 144 2.64 -10.16 6.95
N ARG A 145 1.75 -10.79 7.70
CA ARG A 145 0.37 -10.97 7.26
C ARG A 145 -0.37 -9.65 7.44
N PHE A 146 -1.33 -9.39 6.56
CA PHE A 146 -2.16 -8.20 6.63
C PHE A 146 -2.79 -8.00 8.01
N ASP A 147 -3.35 -9.07 8.57
CA ASP A 147 -4.08 -9.01 9.83
C ASP A 147 -3.18 -8.75 11.05
N ASP A 148 -1.90 -9.15 10.97
CA ASP A 148 -0.95 -8.93 12.05
C ASP A 148 -0.65 -7.44 12.24
N LEU A 149 -0.74 -6.65 11.16
CA LEU A 149 -0.47 -5.21 11.16
C LEU A 149 -1.75 -4.36 11.24
N PHE A 150 -2.80 -4.77 10.53
CA PHE A 150 -4.02 -3.97 10.39
C PHE A 150 -5.18 -4.50 11.24
N GLY A 151 -4.99 -5.59 11.98
CA GLY A 151 -6.01 -6.22 12.82
C GLY A 151 -6.89 -7.20 12.05
N GLN A 152 -7.78 -7.88 12.77
CA GLN A 152 -8.72 -8.83 12.19
C GLN A 152 -9.96 -8.09 11.65
N PRO A 153 -10.66 -8.65 10.65
CA PRO A 153 -11.94 -8.11 10.19
C PRO A 153 -12.93 -7.96 11.35
N VAL A 154 -13.67 -6.85 11.36
CA VAL A 154 -14.72 -6.61 12.35
C VAL A 154 -15.95 -7.42 11.96
N GLU A 155 -16.43 -8.30 12.84
CA GLU A 155 -17.67 -9.03 12.59
C GLU A 155 -18.84 -8.04 12.47
N VAL A 156 -19.59 -8.13 11.37
CA VAL A 156 -20.82 -7.37 11.15
C VAL A 156 -21.90 -7.97 12.05
N GLY A 157 -21.85 -7.68 13.35
CA GLY A 157 -22.65 -8.43 14.31
C GLY A 157 -22.81 -7.90 15.72
N HIS A 158 -22.46 -6.65 16.06
CA HIS A 158 -22.75 -6.09 17.39
C HIS A 158 -22.84 -4.55 17.47
N LEU A 159 -23.47 -3.91 16.49
CA LEU A 159 -23.78 -2.46 16.56
C LEU A 159 -25.28 -2.14 16.72
N SER A 160 -26.15 -3.13 16.98
CA SER A 160 -27.59 -2.88 17.23
C SER A 160 -27.98 -2.66 18.69
N ALA A 161 -27.07 -2.69 19.67
CA ALA A 161 -27.49 -2.71 21.09
C ALA A 161 -27.15 -1.46 21.94
N THR A 162 -26.34 -0.51 21.46
CA THR A 162 -25.88 0.61 22.32
C THR A 162 -26.44 1.99 21.97
N HIS A 163 -27.30 2.12 20.95
CA HIS A 163 -27.93 3.41 20.61
C HIS A 163 -29.37 3.60 21.13
N SER A 164 -29.99 2.57 21.73
CA SER A 164 -31.37 2.67 22.26
C SER A 164 -31.50 3.03 23.74
N LEU A 165 -30.40 3.19 24.50
CA LEU A 165 -30.48 3.49 25.94
C LEU A 165 -30.18 4.96 26.33
N ARG A 166 -29.95 5.86 25.36
CA ARG A 166 -29.73 7.29 25.64
C ARG A 166 -30.89 8.23 25.28
N GLN A 167 -32.02 7.72 24.78
CA GLN A 167 -33.20 8.54 24.46
C GLN A 167 -34.38 8.39 25.43
N ALA A 168 -34.23 7.64 26.54
CA ALA A 168 -35.28 7.52 27.56
C ALA A 168 -35.00 8.32 28.85
N ALA A 169 -33.99 9.20 28.83
CA ALA A 169 -33.64 10.05 29.96
C ALA A 169 -33.36 11.48 29.49
N SER A 170 -34.40 12.15 29.01
CA SER A 170 -34.46 13.61 28.84
C SER A 170 -35.92 14.05 28.82
#